data_AF-A0A7W1FAG5-F1
#
_entry.id   AF-A0A7W1FAG5-F1
#
_cell.length_a   1.000
_cell.length_b   1.000
_cell.length_c   1.000
_cell.angle_alpha   90.00
_cell.angle_beta   90.00
_cell.angle_gamma   90.00
#
_symmetry.space_group_name_H-M   'P 1'
#
loop_
_entity.id
_entity.type
_entity.pdbx_description
1 polymer ?
#
loop_
_entity_poly.entity_id
_entity_poly.type
_entity_poly.pdbx_seq_one_letter_code
_entity_poly.pdbx_strand_id
1 'polypeptide(L)'
;MDRYGSIRAPILLDPGMVYSVISQVPFASADQLREAGTYRPAPGASGQLERYLQLPSDLPARDRRLAARITAGLGSTFDMAAAVETWLRTHTEYDLDIPADPPGTDAVDHFLFETRRGFCEHIASAMTVLLRAAGVPARFVVGFGPGERNPLTGYFDVRESDAHAWVEVLYPGVGWMSYDPTFGVPNAAPGASSRFIAPEVLRAVGRFLSRVVPEPLKRLAIVAARAMVRDALPILVVALVVMLVVLARSGGRRRRKRPPPPTGAAGAFSDLAEALAATGRVRSLDRTPDEFLREVATDPTLPPGLAVEARTVIRAFERARFSAA
;
A
#
# COMPACT_ATOMS: atom_id res chain seq x y z
N MET A 1 4.77 -14.73 -16.63
CA MET A 1 3.75 -14.90 -15.56
C MET A 1 4.12 -16.12 -14.76
N ASP A 2 3.95 -16.08 -13.43
CA ASP A 2 4.16 -17.26 -12.59
C ASP A 2 2.92 -18.15 -12.52
N ARG A 3 3.03 -19.25 -11.77
CA ARG A 3 1.93 -20.22 -11.58
C ARG A 3 0.68 -19.66 -10.88
N TYR A 4 0.70 -18.41 -10.43
CA TYR A 4 -0.41 -17.73 -9.79
C TYR A 4 -1.01 -16.63 -10.66
N GLY A 5 -0.51 -16.45 -11.89
CA GLY A 5 -0.92 -15.37 -12.77
C GLY A 5 -0.32 -14.02 -12.36
N SER A 6 0.69 -14.00 -11.49
CA SER A 6 1.42 -12.78 -11.17
C SER A 6 2.49 -12.51 -12.23
N ILE A 7 2.70 -11.23 -12.57
CA ILE A 7 3.83 -10.82 -13.41
C ILE A 7 5.09 -10.92 -12.55
N ARG A 8 6.09 -11.64 -13.05
CA ARG A 8 7.43 -11.66 -12.45
C ARG A 8 8.39 -11.00 -13.43
N ALA A 9 9.14 -10.03 -12.93
CA ALA A 9 10.28 -9.52 -13.66
C ALA A 9 11.33 -10.64 -13.77
N PRO A 10 11.92 -10.88 -14.96
CA PRO A 10 13.00 -11.84 -15.12
C PRO A 10 14.31 -11.35 -14.49
N ILE A 11 14.35 -10.08 -14.08
CA ILE A 11 15.47 -9.38 -13.44
C ILE A 11 14.98 -8.72 -12.15
N LEU A 12 15.90 -8.43 -11.23
CA LEU A 12 15.62 -7.54 -10.12
C LEU A 12 15.30 -6.14 -10.65
N LEU A 13 14.35 -5.46 -10.01
CA LEU A 13 14.04 -4.08 -10.34
C LEU A 13 14.99 -3.18 -9.56
N ASP A 14 15.83 -2.43 -10.28
CA ASP A 14 16.77 -1.48 -9.69
C ASP A 14 16.11 -0.12 -9.42
N PRO A 15 16.59 0.64 -8.42
CA PRO A 15 16.13 2.01 -8.19
C PRO A 15 16.20 2.86 -9.47
N GLY A 16 15.10 3.53 -9.81
CA GLY A 16 15.00 4.37 -11.01
C GLY A 16 14.67 3.62 -12.31
N MET A 17 14.43 2.30 -12.26
CA MET A 17 14.01 1.54 -13.43
C MET A 17 12.63 1.98 -13.93
N VAL A 18 12.52 2.15 -15.25
CA VAL A 18 11.29 2.47 -15.94
C VAL A 18 10.87 1.27 -16.79
N TYR A 19 9.59 0.93 -16.74
CA TYR A 19 9.01 -0.14 -17.53
C TYR A 19 7.59 0.22 -17.95
N SER A 20 7.14 -0.38 -19.05
CA SER A 20 5.79 -0.20 -19.58
C SER A 20 4.99 -1.49 -19.39
N VAL A 21 3.74 -1.35 -18.98
CA VAL A 21 2.81 -2.48 -18.81
C VAL A 21 1.52 -2.15 -19.56
N ILE A 22 0.98 -3.16 -20.24
CA ILE A 22 -0.40 -3.12 -20.73
C ILE A 22 -1.22 -3.96 -19.75
N SER A 23 -2.14 -3.30 -19.05
CA SER A 23 -3.06 -3.97 -18.13
C SER A 23 -4.43 -4.13 -18.79
N GLN A 24 -5.03 -5.31 -18.64
CA GLN A 24 -6.41 -5.56 -18.99
C GLN A 24 -7.16 -5.88 -17.71
N VAL A 25 -8.05 -4.97 -17.30
CA VAL A 25 -8.86 -5.15 -16.10
C VAL A 25 -10.18 -5.79 -16.52
N PRO A 26 -10.48 -7.04 -16.11
CA PRO A 26 -11.74 -7.67 -16.45
C PRO A 26 -12.88 -6.91 -15.77
N PHE A 27 -13.98 -6.73 -16.50
CA PHE A 27 -15.20 -6.12 -15.98
C PHE A 27 -16.37 -7.07 -16.25
N ALA A 28 -17.16 -7.33 -15.21
CA ALA A 28 -18.39 -8.08 -15.28
C ALA A 28 -19.43 -7.41 -14.37
N SER A 29 -20.67 -7.32 -14.86
CA SER A 29 -21.78 -6.79 -14.06
C SER A 29 -22.20 -7.77 -12.97
N ALA A 30 -22.88 -7.28 -11.94
CA ALA A 30 -23.43 -8.14 -10.89
C ALA A 30 -24.33 -9.25 -11.46
N ASP A 31 -25.13 -8.95 -12.48
CA ASP A 31 -26.02 -9.94 -13.11
C ASP A 31 -25.23 -11.02 -13.85
N GLN A 32 -24.18 -10.64 -14.59
CA GLN A 32 -23.28 -11.61 -15.23
C GLN A 32 -22.59 -12.52 -14.19
N LEU A 33 -22.21 -11.97 -13.05
CA LEU A 33 -21.58 -12.74 -11.96
C LEU A 33 -22.58 -13.66 -11.24
N ARG A 34 -23.86 -13.29 -11.16
CA ARG A 34 -24.92 -14.18 -10.65
C ARG A 34 -25.24 -15.29 -11.64
N GLU A 35 -25.33 -14.97 -12.93
CA GLU A 35 -25.57 -15.94 -14.01
C GLU A 35 -24.44 -16.97 -14.14
N ALA A 36 -23.21 -16.60 -13.80
CA ALA A 36 -22.08 -17.53 -13.67
C ALA A 36 -22.33 -18.65 -12.63
N GLY A 37 -23.30 -18.45 -11.72
CA GLY A 37 -23.77 -19.47 -10.79
C GLY A 37 -22.79 -19.79 -9.66
N THR A 38 -22.89 -21.01 -9.15
CA THR A 38 -21.96 -21.53 -8.14
C THR A 38 -20.79 -22.23 -8.80
N TYR A 39 -19.59 -22.01 -8.27
CA TYR A 39 -18.45 -22.81 -8.69
C TYR A 39 -18.71 -24.29 -8.36
N ARG A 40 -18.66 -25.15 -9.39
CA ARG A 40 -18.65 -26.60 -9.25
C ARG A 40 -17.38 -27.13 -9.90
N PRO A 41 -16.48 -27.77 -9.15
CA PRO A 41 -15.31 -28.39 -9.77
C PRO A 41 -15.79 -29.45 -10.76
N ALA A 42 -15.30 -29.41 -12.00
CA ALA A 42 -15.56 -30.47 -12.95
C ALA A 42 -14.95 -31.79 -12.41
N PRO A 43 -15.57 -32.95 -12.64
CA PRO A 43 -15.01 -34.23 -12.22
C PRO A 43 -13.57 -34.38 -12.76
N GLY A 44 -12.58 -34.46 -11.87
CA GLY A 44 -11.16 -34.59 -12.23
C GLY A 44 -10.37 -33.28 -12.44
N ALA A 45 -10.97 -32.09 -12.23
CA ALA A 45 -10.28 -30.79 -12.35
C ALA A 45 -9.38 -30.43 -11.14
N SER A 46 -8.94 -31.44 -10.39
CA SER A 46 -8.52 -31.35 -8.99
C SER A 46 -7.20 -30.59 -8.75
N GLY A 47 -6.27 -30.51 -9.70
CA GLY A 47 -4.92 -30.03 -9.36
C GLY A 47 -4.76 -28.52 -9.05
N GLN A 48 -5.29 -27.63 -9.90
CA GLN A 48 -4.96 -26.20 -9.83
C GLN A 48 -5.95 -25.36 -9.00
N LEU A 49 -7.19 -25.84 -8.84
CA LEU A 49 -8.27 -25.11 -8.19
C LEU A 49 -8.47 -25.49 -6.73
N GLU A 50 -8.12 -26.72 -6.33
CA GLU A 50 -8.16 -27.17 -4.94
C GLU A 50 -7.36 -26.26 -4.02
N ARG A 51 -6.24 -25.71 -4.48
CA ARG A 51 -5.43 -24.78 -3.69
C ARG A 51 -6.16 -23.48 -3.32
N TYR A 52 -7.17 -23.10 -4.10
CA TYR A 52 -7.99 -21.91 -3.86
C TYR A 52 -9.24 -22.22 -3.03
N LEU A 53 -9.43 -23.50 -2.68
CA LEU A 53 -10.41 -24.00 -1.71
C LEU A 53 -9.74 -24.53 -0.43
N GLN A 54 -8.42 -24.75 -0.47
CA GLN A 54 -7.67 -25.34 0.62
C GLN A 54 -7.74 -24.48 1.88
N LEU A 55 -8.03 -25.16 2.98
CA LEU A 55 -8.06 -24.65 4.34
C LEU A 55 -7.24 -25.60 5.23
N PRO A 56 -6.65 -25.09 6.33
CA PRO A 56 -6.02 -25.94 7.34
C PRO A 56 -7.00 -27.00 7.84
N SER A 57 -6.49 -28.20 8.13
CA SER A 57 -7.29 -29.30 8.68
C SER A 57 -7.85 -28.99 10.06
N ASP A 58 -7.14 -28.14 10.80
CA ASP A 58 -7.43 -27.67 12.16
C ASP A 58 -8.17 -26.32 12.19
N LEU A 59 -8.67 -25.83 11.04
CA LEU A 59 -9.48 -24.60 11.00
C LEU A 59 -10.63 -24.68 12.02
N PRO A 60 -10.77 -23.69 12.92
CA PRO A 60 -11.80 -23.69 13.95
C PRO A 60 -13.21 -23.92 13.40
N ALA A 61 -13.98 -24.77 14.09
CA ALA A 61 -15.32 -25.12 13.64
C ALA A 61 -16.29 -23.93 13.63
N ARG A 62 -16.02 -22.87 14.42
CA ARG A 62 -16.85 -21.66 14.45
C ARG A 62 -16.72 -20.83 13.17
N ASP A 63 -15.57 -20.83 12.51
CA ASP A 63 -15.35 -20.19 11.20
C ASP A 63 -16.21 -20.86 10.13
N ARG A 64 -16.15 -22.19 10.06
CA ARG A 64 -16.97 -22.98 9.11
C ARG A 64 -18.46 -22.77 9.33
N ARG A 65 -18.89 -22.73 10.58
CA ARG A 65 -20.30 -22.44 10.93
C ARG A 65 -20.69 -21.02 10.56
N LEU A 66 -19.79 -20.04 10.74
CA LEU A 66 -20.07 -18.66 10.35
C LEU A 66 -20.22 -18.54 8.83
N ALA A 67 -19.28 -19.11 8.06
CA ALA A 67 -19.38 -19.17 6.60
C ALA A 67 -20.71 -19.79 6.16
N ALA A 68 -21.03 -20.98 6.66
CA ALA A 68 -22.28 -21.68 6.33
C ALA A 68 -23.54 -20.88 6.70
N ARG A 69 -23.53 -20.12 7.82
CA ARG A 69 -24.65 -19.25 8.20
C ARG A 69 -24.81 -18.06 7.28
N ILE A 70 -23.71 -17.37 6.94
CA ILE A 70 -23.73 -16.18 6.08
C ILE A 70 -24.22 -16.56 4.67
N THR A 71 -23.80 -17.72 4.17
CA THR A 71 -24.09 -18.17 2.80
C THR A 71 -25.30 -19.08 2.67
N ALA A 72 -26.05 -19.30 3.77
CA ALA A 72 -27.19 -20.21 3.78
C ALA A 72 -28.27 -19.79 2.78
N GLY A 73 -28.68 -20.72 1.89
CA GLY A 73 -29.74 -20.49 0.92
C GLY A 73 -29.37 -19.60 -0.28
N LEU A 74 -28.13 -19.11 -0.37
CA LEU A 74 -27.67 -18.31 -1.51
C LEU A 74 -27.32 -19.20 -2.70
N GLY A 75 -27.82 -18.83 -3.88
CA GLY A 75 -27.75 -19.65 -5.10
C GLY A 75 -26.58 -19.34 -6.03
N SER A 76 -25.80 -18.29 -5.77
CA SER A 76 -24.71 -17.84 -6.64
C SER A 76 -23.43 -17.52 -5.86
N THR A 77 -22.28 -17.69 -6.50
CA THR A 77 -20.97 -17.27 -5.94
C THR A 77 -20.97 -15.78 -5.61
N PHE A 78 -21.63 -14.97 -6.44
CA PHE A 78 -21.73 -13.53 -6.27
C PHE A 78 -22.46 -13.17 -4.97
N ASP A 79 -23.63 -13.76 -4.74
CA ASP A 79 -24.42 -13.46 -3.55
C ASP A 79 -23.69 -13.92 -2.28
N MET A 80 -22.97 -15.05 -2.33
CA MET A 80 -22.12 -15.52 -1.22
C MET A 80 -20.98 -14.55 -0.92
N ALA A 81 -20.24 -14.09 -1.95
CA ALA A 81 -19.15 -13.13 -1.79
C ALA A 81 -19.65 -11.80 -1.22
N ALA A 82 -20.75 -11.27 -1.77
CA ALA A 82 -21.37 -10.02 -1.32
C ALA A 82 -21.92 -10.12 0.11
N ALA A 83 -22.45 -11.28 0.50
CA ALA A 83 -22.93 -11.54 1.86
C ALA A 83 -21.78 -11.56 2.88
N VAL A 84 -20.67 -12.23 2.55
CA VAL A 84 -19.46 -12.24 3.39
C VAL A 84 -18.86 -10.85 3.51
N GLU A 85 -18.72 -10.11 2.40
CA GLU A 85 -18.24 -8.72 2.39
C GLU A 85 -19.13 -7.81 3.25
N THR A 86 -20.45 -7.93 3.11
CA THR A 86 -21.42 -7.17 3.91
C THR A 86 -21.34 -7.54 5.40
N TRP A 87 -21.17 -8.82 5.72
CA TRP A 87 -21.00 -9.26 7.10
C TRP A 87 -19.73 -8.65 7.73
N LEU A 88 -18.59 -8.72 7.04
CA LEU A 88 -17.34 -8.12 7.52
C LEU A 88 -17.48 -6.62 7.72
N ARG A 89 -18.06 -5.93 6.75
CA ARG A 89 -18.34 -4.48 6.83
C ARG A 89 -19.16 -4.08 8.06
N THR A 90 -20.08 -4.95 8.50
CA THR A 90 -21.02 -4.63 9.58
C THR A 90 -20.56 -5.15 10.94
N HIS A 91 -19.60 -6.07 10.99
CA HIS A 91 -19.18 -6.74 12.21
C HIS A 91 -17.71 -6.50 12.56
N THR A 92 -16.97 -5.76 11.74
CA THR A 92 -15.56 -5.44 11.97
C THR A 92 -15.30 -3.95 11.85
N GLU A 93 -14.18 -3.49 12.40
CA GLU A 93 -13.72 -2.11 12.35
C GLU A 93 -12.26 -2.07 11.90
N TYR A 94 -11.91 -1.04 11.12
CA TYR A 94 -10.54 -0.83 10.70
C TYR A 94 -9.72 -0.21 11.83
N ASP A 95 -8.60 -0.83 12.16
CA ASP A 95 -7.70 -0.36 13.20
C ASP A 95 -6.26 -0.86 13.01
N LEU A 96 -5.32 0.08 13.05
CA LEU A 96 -3.88 -0.18 12.95
C LEU A 96 -3.21 -0.38 14.32
N ASP A 97 -3.87 0.06 15.40
CA ASP A 97 -3.38 -0.06 16.77
C ASP A 97 -4.07 -1.21 17.51
N ILE A 98 -3.84 -2.42 17.01
CA ILE A 98 -4.33 -3.66 17.62
C ILE A 98 -3.21 -4.40 18.36
N PRO A 99 -3.50 -5.06 19.49
CA PRO A 99 -2.54 -5.92 20.16
C PRO A 99 -2.20 -7.13 19.28
N ALA A 100 -1.11 -7.81 19.62
CA ALA A 100 -0.77 -9.07 18.98
C ALA A 100 -1.78 -10.16 19.38
N ASP A 101 -2.09 -11.06 18.43
CA ASP A 101 -2.86 -12.26 18.74
C ASP A 101 -2.18 -13.09 19.84
N PRO A 102 -2.96 -13.68 20.75
CA PRO A 102 -2.43 -14.62 21.73
C PRO A 102 -1.67 -15.79 21.05
N PRO A 103 -0.59 -16.31 21.65
CA PRO A 103 0.10 -17.47 21.10
C PRO A 103 -0.84 -18.68 20.98
N GLY A 104 -0.79 -19.36 19.84
CA GLY A 104 -1.55 -20.59 19.61
C GLY A 104 -3.02 -20.40 19.21
N THR A 105 -3.47 -19.16 18.99
CA THR A 105 -4.79 -18.90 18.39
C THR A 105 -4.70 -18.81 16.87
N ASP A 106 -5.75 -19.23 16.18
CA ASP A 106 -5.93 -18.92 14.76
C ASP A 106 -6.25 -17.42 14.63
N ALA A 107 -5.50 -16.70 13.80
CA ALA A 107 -5.61 -15.25 13.67
C ALA A 107 -6.94 -14.80 13.05
N VAL A 108 -7.48 -15.58 12.10
CA VAL A 108 -8.75 -15.28 11.45
C VAL A 108 -9.90 -15.49 12.44
N ASP A 109 -9.87 -16.61 13.16
CA ASP A 109 -10.83 -16.93 14.21
C ASP A 109 -10.81 -15.89 15.35
N HIS A 110 -9.62 -15.52 15.83
CA HIS A 110 -9.46 -14.49 16.85
C HIS A 110 -10.01 -13.13 16.38
N PHE A 111 -9.70 -12.75 15.14
CA PHE A 111 -10.24 -11.53 14.53
C PHE A 111 -11.76 -11.54 14.41
N LEU A 112 -12.36 -12.62 13.89
CA LEU A 112 -13.79 -12.72 13.64
C LEU A 112 -14.64 -12.70 14.92
N PHE A 113 -14.13 -13.29 16.00
CA PHE A 113 -14.94 -13.57 17.19
C PHE A 113 -14.52 -12.81 18.44
N GLU A 114 -13.25 -12.41 18.56
CA GLU A 114 -12.73 -11.76 19.77
C GLU A 114 -12.47 -10.27 19.54
N THR A 115 -11.58 -9.92 18.60
CA THR A 115 -11.14 -8.52 18.47
C THR A 115 -12.07 -7.70 17.59
N ARG A 116 -12.48 -8.23 16.43
CA ARG A 116 -13.25 -7.55 15.37
C ARG A 116 -12.65 -6.22 14.91
N ARG A 117 -11.40 -5.97 15.27
CA ARG A 117 -10.63 -4.77 14.95
C ARG A 117 -9.35 -5.22 14.28
N GLY A 118 -9.05 -4.64 13.13
CA GLY A 118 -7.83 -4.94 12.41
C GLY A 118 -7.72 -4.18 11.11
N PHE A 119 -6.68 -4.48 10.34
CA PHE A 119 -6.38 -3.78 9.09
C PHE A 119 -6.61 -4.69 7.87
N CYS A 120 -6.25 -4.21 6.67
CA CYS A 120 -6.58 -4.85 5.40
C CYS A 120 -6.22 -6.34 5.34
N GLU A 121 -5.08 -6.76 5.90
CA GLU A 121 -4.68 -8.17 5.93
C GLU A 121 -5.64 -9.06 6.75
N HIS A 122 -6.14 -8.59 7.90
CA HIS A 122 -7.08 -9.33 8.73
C HIS A 122 -8.41 -9.51 8.01
N ILE A 123 -8.92 -8.41 7.45
CA ILE A 123 -10.22 -8.37 6.77
C ILE A 123 -10.18 -9.21 5.48
N ALA A 124 -9.13 -9.08 4.66
CA ALA A 124 -8.96 -9.88 3.44
C ALA A 124 -8.69 -11.36 3.75
N SER A 125 -7.95 -11.68 4.81
CA SER A 125 -7.76 -13.07 5.26
C SER A 125 -9.08 -13.70 5.71
N ALA A 126 -9.87 -12.97 6.51
CA ALA A 126 -11.18 -13.43 6.97
C ALA A 126 -12.15 -13.67 5.80
N MET A 127 -12.25 -12.75 4.85
CA MET A 127 -13.06 -12.95 3.64
C MET A 127 -12.60 -14.19 2.86
N THR A 128 -11.29 -14.36 2.66
CA THR A 128 -10.74 -15.52 1.95
C THR A 128 -11.09 -16.83 2.64
N VAL A 129 -10.91 -16.91 3.97
CA VAL A 129 -11.21 -18.12 4.74
C VAL A 129 -12.71 -18.44 4.75
N LEU A 130 -13.56 -17.43 4.96
CA LEU A 130 -15.01 -17.63 4.97
C LEU A 130 -15.54 -18.08 3.60
N LEU A 131 -15.04 -17.50 2.51
CA LEU A 131 -15.40 -17.92 1.15
C LEU A 131 -14.97 -19.36 0.86
N ARG A 132 -13.72 -19.70 1.17
CA ARG A 132 -13.22 -21.08 1.01
C ARG A 132 -14.01 -22.07 1.85
N ALA A 133 -14.39 -21.69 3.07
CA ALA A 133 -15.20 -22.53 3.95
C ALA A 133 -16.63 -22.73 3.41
N ALA A 134 -17.13 -21.79 2.62
CA ALA A 134 -18.38 -21.89 1.87
C ALA A 134 -18.24 -22.60 0.50
N GLY A 135 -17.05 -23.09 0.15
CA GLY A 135 -16.81 -23.77 -1.12
C GLY A 135 -16.58 -22.84 -2.31
N VAL A 136 -16.35 -21.55 -2.07
CA VAL A 136 -16.06 -20.54 -3.09
C VAL A 136 -14.54 -20.43 -3.27
N PRO A 137 -13.98 -20.67 -4.47
CA PRO A 137 -12.55 -20.50 -4.69
C PRO A 137 -12.15 -19.03 -4.58
N ALA A 138 -11.27 -18.73 -3.63
CA ALA A 138 -10.82 -17.38 -3.33
C ALA A 138 -9.30 -17.35 -3.13
N ARG A 139 -8.67 -16.22 -3.45
CA ARG A 139 -7.25 -15.98 -3.18
C ARG A 139 -7.04 -14.62 -2.54
N PHE A 140 -6.14 -14.63 -1.57
CA PHE A 140 -5.60 -13.43 -0.94
C PHE A 140 -4.58 -12.79 -1.88
N VAL A 141 -4.68 -11.47 -2.04
CA VAL A 141 -3.80 -10.69 -2.91
C VAL A 141 -3.24 -9.51 -2.12
N VAL A 142 -1.96 -9.22 -2.37
CA VAL A 142 -1.26 -8.07 -1.81
C VAL A 142 -0.64 -7.25 -2.93
N GLY A 143 -0.52 -5.95 -2.69
CA GLY A 143 0.07 -5.02 -3.62
C GLY A 143 -0.05 -3.61 -3.05
N PHE A 144 -0.35 -2.68 -3.94
CA PHE A 144 -0.53 -1.28 -3.57
C PHE A 144 -1.88 -0.78 -4.08
N GLY A 145 -2.50 0.11 -3.32
CA GLY A 145 -3.66 0.87 -3.77
C GLY A 145 -3.31 1.87 -4.89
N PRO A 146 -4.29 2.65 -5.38
CA PRO A 146 -4.09 3.57 -6.51
C PRO A 146 -3.08 4.70 -6.29
N GLY A 147 -2.58 4.91 -5.06
CA GLY A 147 -1.68 6.00 -4.71
C GLY A 147 -2.34 7.38 -4.80
N GLU A 148 -1.54 8.43 -4.73
CA GLU A 148 -2.01 9.81 -4.83
C GLU A 148 -1.69 10.39 -6.22
N ARG A 149 -2.69 10.97 -6.89
CA ARG A 149 -2.44 11.70 -8.13
C ARG A 149 -1.66 12.97 -7.82
N ASN A 150 -0.44 13.05 -8.31
CA ASN A 150 0.39 14.24 -8.24
C ASN A 150 -0.12 15.29 -9.24
N PRO A 151 -0.64 16.44 -8.77
CA PRO A 151 -1.23 17.43 -9.66
C PRO A 151 -0.18 18.14 -10.55
N LEU A 152 1.10 18.12 -10.16
CA LEU A 152 2.19 18.76 -10.90
C LEU A 152 2.71 17.89 -12.03
N THR A 153 2.85 16.58 -11.79
CA THR A 153 3.39 15.64 -12.79
C THR A 153 2.31 14.88 -13.55
N GLY A 154 1.06 14.89 -13.07
CA GLY A 154 -0.04 14.12 -13.65
C GLY A 154 0.02 12.61 -13.39
N TYR A 155 1.12 12.12 -12.80
CA TYR A 155 1.31 10.72 -12.42
C TYR A 155 0.64 10.38 -11.09
N PHE A 156 0.50 9.08 -10.83
CA PHE A 156 0.16 8.56 -9.50
C PHE A 156 1.43 8.19 -8.75
N ASP A 157 1.62 8.79 -7.59
CA ASP A 157 2.69 8.46 -6.65
C ASP A 157 2.20 7.32 -5.76
N VAL A 158 2.78 6.13 -5.92
CA VAL A 158 2.50 4.94 -5.10
C VAL A 158 3.65 4.73 -4.12
N ARG A 159 3.34 4.62 -2.83
CA ARG A 159 4.29 4.57 -1.71
C ARG A 159 4.11 3.30 -0.89
N GLU A 160 5.07 2.99 -0.03
CA GLU A 160 4.94 1.92 0.98
C GLU A 160 3.69 2.05 1.84
N SER A 161 3.28 3.29 2.14
CA SER A 161 2.04 3.57 2.88
C SER A 161 0.76 3.17 2.17
N ASP A 162 0.85 2.87 0.88
CA ASP A 162 -0.29 2.49 0.04
C ASP A 162 -0.36 0.96 -0.10
N ALA A 163 0.51 0.22 0.61
CA ALA A 163 0.45 -1.23 0.68
C ALA A 163 -0.94 -1.69 1.14
N HIS A 164 -1.52 -2.63 0.40
CA HIS A 164 -2.90 -3.05 0.60
C HIS A 164 -3.09 -4.53 0.32
N ALA A 165 -4.10 -5.10 0.97
CA ALA A 165 -4.52 -6.48 0.78
C ALA A 165 -5.99 -6.55 0.38
N TRP A 166 -6.31 -7.38 -0.60
CA TRP A 166 -7.67 -7.60 -1.11
C TRP A 166 -7.89 -9.07 -1.44
N VAL A 167 -9.09 -9.42 -1.92
CA VAL A 167 -9.46 -10.79 -2.26
C VAL A 167 -9.84 -10.86 -3.73
N GLU A 168 -9.50 -11.95 -4.38
CA GLU A 168 -10.05 -12.29 -5.69
C GLU A 168 -10.86 -13.57 -5.61
N VAL A 169 -12.03 -13.56 -6.25
CA VAL A 169 -13.00 -14.66 -6.26
C VAL A 169 -13.13 -15.19 -7.67
N LEU A 170 -13.11 -16.51 -7.83
CA LEU A 170 -13.23 -17.15 -9.13
C LEU A 170 -14.70 -17.40 -9.50
N TYR A 171 -15.09 -16.90 -10.66
CA TYR A 171 -16.40 -17.12 -11.26
C TYR A 171 -16.31 -18.06 -12.47
N PRO A 172 -17.16 -19.10 -12.57
CA PRO A 172 -17.23 -19.95 -13.75
C PRO A 172 -17.48 -19.13 -15.02
N GLY A 173 -16.70 -19.36 -16.07
CA GLY A 173 -16.86 -18.67 -17.36
C GLY A 173 -16.44 -17.19 -17.39
N VAL A 174 -16.21 -16.55 -16.25
CA VAL A 174 -15.80 -15.13 -16.15
C VAL A 174 -14.34 -15.00 -15.71
N GLY A 175 -13.88 -15.82 -14.76
CA GLY A 175 -12.53 -15.75 -14.21
C GLY A 175 -12.45 -15.06 -12.85
N TRP A 176 -11.28 -14.52 -12.52
CA TRP A 176 -11.02 -13.89 -11.22
C TRP A 176 -11.55 -12.47 -11.19
N MET A 177 -12.34 -12.15 -10.16
CA MET A 177 -12.87 -10.81 -9.90
C MET A 177 -12.41 -10.32 -8.53
N SER A 178 -11.95 -9.07 -8.48
CA SER A 178 -11.42 -8.45 -7.26
C SER A 178 -12.53 -7.91 -6.35
N TYR A 179 -12.35 -8.11 -5.05
CA TYR A 179 -13.16 -7.62 -3.96
C TYR A 179 -12.26 -6.96 -2.93
N ASP A 180 -12.62 -5.76 -2.49
CA ASP A 180 -11.94 -5.08 -1.38
C ASP A 180 -12.86 -5.06 -0.16
N PRO A 181 -12.79 -6.08 0.72
CA PRO A 181 -13.65 -6.14 1.89
C PRO A 181 -13.34 -5.07 2.92
N THR A 182 -12.23 -4.33 2.76
CA THR A 182 -11.90 -3.18 3.60
C THR A 182 -12.76 -1.98 3.23
N PHE A 183 -13.24 -1.90 1.99
CA PHE A 183 -14.03 -0.78 1.52
C PHE A 183 -15.38 -0.70 2.24
N GLY A 184 -15.60 0.42 2.94
CA GLY A 184 -16.83 0.68 3.68
C GLY A 184 -16.86 0.09 5.09
N VAL A 185 -15.81 -0.61 5.55
CA VAL A 185 -15.62 -0.96 6.96
C VAL A 185 -15.48 0.33 7.78
N PRO A 186 -16.11 0.46 8.96
CA PRO A 186 -15.94 1.62 9.84
C PRO A 186 -14.48 1.96 10.09
N ASN A 187 -14.16 3.25 10.13
CA ASN A 187 -12.80 3.79 10.30
C ASN A 187 -11.80 3.45 9.17
N ALA A 188 -12.20 2.66 8.16
CA ALA A 188 -11.47 2.63 6.91
C ALA A 188 -11.73 3.97 6.22
N ALA A 189 -10.70 4.82 6.13
CA ALA A 189 -10.85 6.12 5.51
C ALA A 189 -11.46 5.98 4.09
N PRO A 190 -12.44 6.81 3.69
CA PRO A 190 -12.85 6.90 2.31
C PRO A 190 -11.63 7.37 1.50
N GLY A 191 -10.97 6.45 0.80
CA GLY A 191 -9.66 6.70 0.18
C GLY A 191 -8.45 6.20 1.00
N ALA A 192 -8.61 5.15 1.83
CA ALA A 192 -7.55 4.43 2.57
C ALA A 192 -6.50 3.73 1.69
N SER A 193 -6.27 4.26 0.49
CA SER A 193 -5.10 4.01 -0.34
C SER A 193 -4.14 5.21 -0.39
N SER A 194 -4.35 6.29 0.38
CA SER A 194 -3.46 7.47 0.27
C SER A 194 -3.30 8.36 1.50
N ARG A 195 -3.88 8.06 2.68
CA ARG A 195 -3.72 8.93 3.86
C ARG A 195 -3.34 8.16 5.11
N PHE A 196 -2.03 8.21 5.39
CA PHE A 196 -1.35 7.88 6.66
C PHE A 196 -1.21 6.41 7.02
N ILE A 197 -0.34 5.67 6.33
CA ILE A 197 0.08 4.34 6.80
C ILE A 197 1.58 4.04 6.60
N ALA A 198 2.48 5.01 6.80
CA ALA A 198 3.93 4.71 6.75
C ALA A 198 4.51 4.28 8.12
N PRO A 199 4.35 5.04 9.23
CA PRO A 199 5.04 4.70 10.47
C PRO A 199 4.47 3.46 11.17
N GLU A 200 3.17 3.19 11.01
CA GLU A 200 2.46 2.14 11.73
C GLU A 200 2.54 0.79 11.01
N VAL A 201 2.47 0.75 9.69
CA VAL A 201 2.77 -0.45 8.90
C VAL A 201 4.24 -0.83 9.01
N LEU A 202 5.18 0.14 8.97
CA LEU A 202 6.60 -0.17 9.17
C LEU A 202 6.87 -0.76 10.58
N ARG A 203 6.14 -0.30 11.61
CA ARG A 203 6.17 -0.89 12.95
C ARG A 203 5.47 -2.25 13.01
N ALA A 204 4.37 -2.46 12.30
CA ALA A 204 3.66 -3.74 12.23
C ALA A 204 4.52 -4.80 11.53
N VAL A 205 5.12 -4.45 10.39
CA VAL A 205 6.08 -5.26 9.64
C VAL A 205 7.35 -5.49 10.47
N GLY A 206 7.87 -4.48 11.17
CA GLY A 206 9.00 -4.63 12.10
C GLY A 206 8.70 -5.61 13.24
N ARG A 207 7.49 -5.55 13.82
CA ARG A 207 7.03 -6.51 14.84
C ARG A 207 6.87 -7.92 14.27
N PHE A 208 6.36 -8.05 13.04
CA PHE A 208 6.23 -9.33 12.35
C PHE A 208 7.59 -9.96 12.03
N LEU A 209 8.53 -9.20 11.46
CA LEU A 209 9.88 -9.66 11.14
C LEU A 209 10.67 -10.05 12.41
N SER A 210 10.46 -9.36 13.53
CA SER A 210 11.05 -9.72 14.83
C SER A 210 10.58 -11.08 15.38
N ARG A 211 9.50 -11.65 14.84
CA ARG A 211 8.96 -12.97 15.22
C ARG A 211 9.50 -14.11 14.36
N VAL A 212 10.03 -13.83 13.16
CA VAL A 212 10.54 -14.82 12.22
C VAL A 212 12.05 -15.08 12.40
N VAL A 213 12.80 -14.13 12.98
CA VAL A 213 14.25 -14.24 13.18
C VAL A 213 14.58 -15.00 14.50
N PRO A 214 15.44 -16.03 14.48
CA PRO A 214 15.86 -16.75 15.69
C PRO A 214 16.63 -15.90 16.71
N GLU A 215 16.50 -16.23 18.00
CA GLU A 215 17.09 -15.50 19.15
C GLU A 215 18.58 -15.10 19.10
N PRO A 216 19.52 -15.87 18.51
CA PRO A 216 20.93 -15.43 18.45
C PRO A 216 21.13 -14.14 17.62
N LEU A 217 20.30 -13.89 16.60
CA LEU A 217 20.38 -12.71 15.73
C LEU A 217 19.72 -11.47 16.36
N LYS A 218 18.66 -11.65 17.16
CA LYS A 218 18.00 -10.54 17.89
C LYS A 218 18.92 -9.88 18.90
N ARG A 219 19.75 -10.66 19.59
CA ARG A 219 20.69 -10.15 20.59
C ARG A 219 21.76 -9.27 19.98
N LEU A 220 22.27 -9.60 18.78
CA LEU A 220 23.21 -8.75 18.05
C LEU A 220 22.58 -7.42 17.63
N ALA A 221 21.34 -7.45 17.10
CA ALA A 221 20.64 -6.26 16.65
C ALA A 221 20.28 -5.30 17.80
N ILE A 222 19.88 -5.83 18.96
CA ILE A 222 19.53 -5.04 20.15
C ILE A 222 20.77 -4.41 20.80
N VAL A 223 21.92 -5.10 20.79
CA VAL A 223 23.19 -4.55 21.30
C VAL A 223 23.70 -3.43 20.39
N ALA A 224 23.60 -3.58 19.07
CA ALA A 224 23.94 -2.53 18.11
C ALA A 224 23.05 -1.28 18.26
N ALA A 225 21.73 -1.47 18.45
CA ALA A 225 20.79 -0.36 18.63
C ALA A 225 20.98 0.38 19.98
N ARG A 226 21.31 -0.33 21.06
CA ARG A 226 21.51 0.28 22.39
C ARG A 226 22.79 1.11 22.50
N ALA A 227 23.86 0.74 21.77
CA ALA A 227 25.08 1.54 21.69
C ALA A 227 24.84 2.91 21.02
N MET A 228 23.85 3.00 20.13
CA MET A 228 23.58 4.20 19.33
C MET A 228 22.73 5.26 20.06
N VAL A 229 21.92 4.85 21.07
CA VAL A 229 20.99 5.73 21.79
C VAL A 229 21.64 6.45 22.98
N ARG A 230 22.70 5.89 23.57
CA ARG A 230 23.26 6.38 24.84
C ARG A 230 24.12 7.65 24.71
N ASP A 231 24.84 7.83 23.60
CA ASP A 231 25.88 8.88 23.52
C ASP A 231 25.48 10.13 22.71
N ALA A 232 24.42 10.08 21.89
CA ALA A 232 24.07 11.19 20.97
C ALA A 232 22.85 12.04 21.40
N LEU A 233 21.94 11.46 22.20
CA LEU A 233 20.64 12.09 22.50
C LEU A 233 20.69 13.35 23.40
N PRO A 234 21.54 13.45 24.45
CA PRO A 234 21.54 14.64 25.30
C PRO A 234 22.14 15.88 24.60
N ILE A 235 23.05 15.70 23.64
CA ILE A 235 23.69 16.80 22.89
C ILE A 235 22.70 17.45 21.92
N LEU A 236 21.85 16.65 21.28
CA LEU A 236 20.88 17.11 20.28
C LEU A 236 19.73 17.94 20.90
N VAL A 237 19.31 17.58 22.12
CA VAL A 237 18.22 18.25 22.83
C VAL A 237 18.64 19.65 23.30
N VAL A 238 19.88 19.81 23.77
CA VAL A 238 20.41 21.11 24.20
C VAL A 238 20.54 22.07 23.00
N ALA A 239 21.00 21.59 21.85
CA ALA A 239 21.10 22.40 20.63
C ALA A 239 19.73 22.87 20.10
N LEU A 240 18.71 22.02 20.19
CA LEU A 240 17.35 22.33 19.76
C LEU A 240 16.69 23.40 20.63
N VAL A 241 16.90 23.35 21.95
CA VAL A 241 16.33 24.32 22.89
C VAL A 241 16.95 25.72 22.69
N VAL A 242 18.25 25.79 22.43
CA VAL A 242 18.93 27.06 22.13
C VAL A 242 18.41 27.68 20.83
N MET A 243 18.16 26.87 19.81
CA MET A 243 17.65 27.33 18.52
C MET A 243 16.21 27.88 18.60
N LEU A 244 15.35 27.25 19.41
CA LEU A 244 13.97 27.69 19.60
C LEU A 244 13.87 29.01 20.38
N VAL A 245 14.77 29.25 21.33
CA VAL A 245 14.85 30.51 22.10
C VAL A 245 15.29 31.69 21.23
N VAL A 246 16.13 31.44 20.23
CA VAL A 246 16.57 32.45 19.24
C VAL A 246 15.43 32.82 18.29
N LEU A 247 14.68 31.82 17.79
CA LEU A 247 13.56 32.03 16.88
C LEU A 247 12.36 32.72 17.54
N ALA A 248 12.13 32.48 18.84
CA ALA A 248 11.05 33.12 19.59
C ALA A 248 11.29 34.63 19.84
N ARG A 249 12.54 35.10 19.73
CA ARG A 249 12.91 36.51 19.95
C ARG A 249 12.86 37.40 18.69
N SER A 250 12.72 36.82 17.50
CA SER A 250 13.01 37.55 16.25
C SER A 250 11.82 37.90 15.34
N GLY A 251 10.56 37.92 15.79
CA GLY A 251 9.48 38.32 14.86
C GLY A 251 8.11 38.62 15.44
N GLY A 252 7.78 39.90 15.54
CA GLY A 252 6.46 40.41 15.90
C GLY A 252 5.43 40.47 14.75
N ARG A 253 4.16 40.21 15.13
CA ARG A 253 2.85 40.71 14.63
C ARG A 253 2.50 40.80 13.12
N ARG A 254 1.55 39.91 12.76
CA ARG A 254 0.28 40.07 11.96
C ARG A 254 0.30 40.42 10.45
N ARG A 255 -0.14 39.49 9.58
CA ARG A 255 -1.52 39.30 9.01
C ARG A 255 -1.52 38.17 7.94
N ARG A 256 -2.61 37.38 7.87
CA ARG A 256 -2.83 36.19 7.00
C ARG A 256 -2.68 36.48 5.49
N LYS A 257 -2.01 35.59 4.71
CA LYS A 257 -2.24 35.35 3.25
C LYS A 257 -1.43 34.14 2.71
N ARG A 258 -2.11 33.28 1.91
CA ARG A 258 -1.69 32.13 1.06
C ARG A 258 -0.83 31.00 1.69
N PRO A 259 -1.05 29.73 1.30
CA PRO A 259 -0.16 28.64 1.75
C PRO A 259 1.25 28.91 1.22
N PRO A 260 2.30 28.63 2.02
CA PRO A 260 3.66 28.93 1.61
C PRO A 260 4.03 28.10 0.38
N PRO A 261 4.84 28.64 -0.54
CA PRO A 261 5.41 27.83 -1.62
C PRO A 261 6.22 26.67 -1.01
N PRO A 262 6.32 25.53 -1.71
CA PRO A 262 7.17 24.43 -1.27
C PRO A 262 8.56 24.98 -0.95
N THR A 263 9.10 24.66 0.23
CA THR A 263 10.44 25.11 0.66
C THR A 263 11.44 23.97 0.49
N GLY A 264 12.70 24.33 0.22
CA GLY A 264 13.75 23.35 -0.09
C GLY A 264 13.74 22.87 -1.53
N ALA A 265 14.29 21.68 -1.79
CA ALA A 265 14.58 21.21 -3.14
C ALA A 265 13.33 21.04 -4.05
N ALA A 266 12.16 20.77 -3.47
CA ALA A 266 10.89 20.70 -4.21
C ALA A 266 10.38 22.08 -4.67
N GLY A 267 10.63 23.13 -3.88
CA GLY A 267 10.35 24.51 -4.25
C GLY A 267 11.24 24.98 -5.38
N ALA A 268 12.56 24.83 -5.19
CA ALA A 268 13.54 25.20 -6.19
C ALA A 268 13.30 24.47 -7.54
N PHE A 269 12.88 23.21 -7.51
CA PHE A 269 12.52 22.47 -8.73
C PHE A 269 11.23 23.01 -9.40
N SER A 270 10.21 23.38 -8.60
CA SER A 270 8.98 24.00 -9.11
C SER A 270 9.27 25.35 -9.77
N ASP A 271 10.07 26.19 -9.12
CA ASP A 271 10.44 27.51 -9.63
C ASP A 271 11.29 27.40 -10.91
N LEU A 272 12.20 26.43 -10.96
CA LEU A 272 12.99 26.11 -12.16
C LEU A 272 12.10 25.65 -13.33
N ALA A 273 11.16 24.74 -13.06
CA ALA A 273 10.25 24.22 -14.08
C ALA A 273 9.32 25.32 -14.62
N GLU A 274 8.84 26.21 -13.74
CA GLU A 274 7.99 27.36 -14.12
C GLU A 274 8.78 28.41 -14.93
N ALA A 275 10.03 28.70 -14.54
CA ALA A 275 10.91 29.58 -15.28
C ALA A 275 11.26 29.04 -16.68
N LEU A 276 11.52 27.73 -16.81
CA LEU A 276 11.78 27.10 -18.12
C LEU A 276 10.51 27.02 -18.98
N ALA A 277 9.35 26.76 -18.38
CA ALA A 277 8.05 26.79 -19.06
C ALA A 277 7.73 28.18 -19.62
N ALA A 278 8.08 29.26 -18.91
CA ALA A 278 7.92 30.63 -19.38
C ALA A 278 8.76 30.95 -20.63
N THR A 279 9.82 30.16 -20.89
CA THR A 279 10.63 30.26 -22.11
C THR A 279 10.21 29.27 -23.20
N GLY A 280 9.07 28.59 -23.04
CA GLY A 280 8.53 27.62 -23.99
C GLY A 280 9.00 26.17 -23.79
N ARG A 281 9.85 25.89 -22.78
CA ARG A 281 10.27 24.53 -22.44
C ARG A 281 9.39 23.97 -21.34
N VAL A 282 8.23 23.50 -21.73
CA VAL A 282 7.33 22.78 -20.82
C VAL A 282 7.79 21.34 -20.73
N ARG A 283 8.12 20.88 -19.53
CA ARG A 283 8.35 19.45 -19.29
C ARG A 283 7.04 18.71 -19.54
N SER A 284 7.02 17.82 -20.52
CA SER A 284 5.87 16.96 -20.77
C SER A 284 5.71 15.92 -19.66
N LEU A 285 4.47 15.52 -19.42
CA LEU A 285 4.08 14.66 -18.30
C LEU A 285 4.59 13.21 -18.43
N ASP A 286 5.28 12.85 -19.51
CA ASP A 286 5.91 11.56 -19.78
C ASP A 286 7.43 11.54 -19.50
N ARG A 287 8.03 12.71 -19.22
CA ARG A 287 9.48 12.85 -18.98
C ARG A 287 9.81 12.92 -17.50
N THR A 288 10.88 12.27 -17.10
CA THR A 288 11.48 12.36 -15.75
C THR A 288 12.26 13.68 -15.57
N PRO A 289 12.53 14.12 -14.32
CA PRO A 289 13.39 15.30 -14.07
C PRO A 289 14.78 15.20 -14.71
N ASP A 290 15.44 14.04 -14.70
CA ASP A 290 16.74 13.82 -15.35
C ASP A 290 16.67 13.87 -16.89
N GLU A 291 15.61 13.32 -17.50
CA GLU A 291 15.40 13.43 -18.96
C GLU A 291 15.16 14.89 -19.39
N PHE A 292 14.40 15.63 -18.59
CA PHE A 292 14.20 17.07 -18.79
C PHE A 292 15.50 17.86 -18.63
N LEU A 293 16.36 17.48 -17.68
CA LEU A 293 17.68 18.09 -17.52
C LEU A 293 18.58 17.85 -18.73
N ARG A 294 18.57 16.63 -19.30
CA ARG A 294 19.39 16.29 -20.48
C ARG A 294 19.03 17.15 -21.68
N GLU A 295 17.74 17.39 -21.90
CA GLU A 295 17.25 18.29 -22.96
C GLU A 295 17.69 19.74 -22.72
N VAL A 296 17.44 20.28 -21.52
CA VAL A 296 17.86 21.64 -21.11
C VAL A 296 19.37 21.82 -21.23
N ALA A 297 20.16 20.78 -20.95
CA ALA A 297 21.61 20.82 -21.04
C ALA A 297 22.14 20.79 -22.48
N THR A 298 21.33 20.37 -23.45
CA THR A 298 21.68 20.33 -24.87
C THR A 298 21.13 21.49 -25.70
N ASP A 299 20.28 22.35 -25.11
CA ASP A 299 19.69 23.49 -25.81
C ASP A 299 20.67 24.68 -25.89
N PRO A 300 21.19 25.02 -27.09
CA PRO A 300 22.19 26.07 -27.26
C PRO A 300 21.60 27.48 -27.12
N THR A 301 20.27 27.62 -27.03
CA THR A 301 19.59 28.91 -26.94
C THR A 301 19.37 29.36 -25.49
N LEU A 302 19.75 28.53 -24.51
CA LEU A 302 19.69 28.86 -23.09
C LEU A 302 20.98 29.53 -22.59
N PRO A 303 20.90 30.36 -21.54
CA PRO A 303 22.07 31.04 -20.98
C PRO A 303 23.20 30.07 -20.58
N PRO A 304 24.47 30.40 -20.86
CA PRO A 304 25.61 29.63 -20.40
C PRO A 304 25.59 29.51 -18.86
N GLY A 305 25.57 28.27 -18.34
CA GLY A 305 25.57 28.00 -16.89
C GLY A 305 24.22 27.53 -16.33
N LEU A 306 23.09 27.81 -17.00
CA LEU A 306 21.77 27.38 -16.54
C LEU A 306 21.65 25.85 -16.40
N ALA A 307 22.31 25.10 -17.30
CA ALA A 307 22.35 23.64 -17.24
C ALA A 307 23.03 23.10 -15.96
N VAL A 308 24.00 23.84 -15.41
CA VAL A 308 24.72 23.47 -14.18
C VAL A 308 23.85 23.74 -12.94
N GLU A 309 23.14 24.87 -12.93
CA GLU A 309 22.18 25.23 -11.88
C GLU A 309 20.98 24.29 -11.89
N ALA A 310 20.39 24.04 -13.07
CA ALA A 310 19.30 23.09 -13.26
C ALA A 310 19.67 21.69 -12.80
N ARG A 311 20.90 21.24 -13.09
CA ARG A 311 21.43 19.95 -12.61
C ARG A 311 21.51 19.89 -11.11
N THR A 312 21.93 20.98 -10.47
CA THR A 312 22.07 21.06 -9.01
C THR A 312 20.70 20.99 -8.33
N VAL A 313 19.72 21.75 -8.84
CA VAL A 313 18.34 21.76 -8.34
C VAL A 313 17.66 20.41 -8.56
N ILE A 314 17.77 19.83 -9.75
CA ILE A 314 17.14 18.54 -10.11
C ILE A 314 17.74 17.40 -9.28
N ARG A 315 19.07 17.35 -9.11
CA ARG A 315 19.70 16.33 -8.26
C ARG A 315 19.40 16.52 -6.77
N ALA A 316 19.27 17.76 -6.29
CA ALA A 316 18.83 18.03 -4.93
C ALA A 316 17.37 17.58 -4.71
N PHE A 317 16.51 17.79 -5.71
CA PHE A 317 15.12 17.34 -5.71
C PHE A 317 15.01 15.81 -5.71
N GLU A 318 15.75 15.14 -6.59
CA GLU A 318 15.77 13.68 -6.67
C GLU A 318 16.34 13.04 -5.41
N ARG A 319 17.42 13.59 -4.82
CA ARG A 319 17.94 13.11 -3.52
C ARG A 319 16.93 13.32 -2.40
N ALA A 320 16.36 14.52 -2.27
CA ALA A 320 15.37 14.79 -1.23
C ALA A 320 14.10 13.90 -1.34
N ARG A 321 13.78 13.41 -2.55
CA ARG A 321 12.59 12.60 -2.82
C ARG A 321 12.85 11.09 -2.81
N PHE A 322 14.06 10.65 -3.19
CA PHE A 322 14.37 9.23 -3.45
C PHE A 322 15.60 8.68 -2.71
N SER A 323 16.43 9.52 -2.05
CA SER A 323 17.50 9.01 -1.19
C SER A 323 17.02 8.93 0.27
N ALA A 324 16.84 7.72 0.78
CA ALA A 324 16.62 7.47 2.19
C ALA A 324 17.84 7.85 3.03
N ALA A 325 17.61 8.63 4.09
CA ALA A 325 18.45 8.73 5.29
C ALA A 325 17.54 9.03 6.49
#